data_AF-A0A4Q2Z650-F1
#
_entry.id   AF-A0A4Q2Z650-F1
#
_cell.length_a   1.000
_cell.length_b   1.000
_cell.length_c   1.000
_cell.angle_alpha   90.00
_cell.angle_beta   90.00
_cell.angle_gamma   90.00
#
_symmetry.space_group_name_H-M   'P 1'
#
loop_
_entity.id
_entity.type
_entity.pdbx_description
1 polymer ?
#
loop_
_entity_poly.entity_id
_entity_poly.type
_entity_poly.pdbx_seq_one_letter_code
_entity_poly.pdbx_strand_id
1 'polypeptide(L)'
;MKGPAVFLAQFMSDDAPFDTLASAARWMADAGYLGVQIPTWDSRCIDLARAAESQDYCDELAGTCREAGVAITELSTHLQGQLVAVHPAYDTAFDAFAPDAVRGKPKERQKWAVEQLGLAARASRRLGLNAHATFSGALAWPYLYPWPQRPAGLVEEAFAELAKRWRPILDAFDEQGVDVA
;
A
#
# COMPACT_ATOMS: atom_id res chain seq x y z
N MET A 1 -20.35 4.58 -0.23
CA MET A 1 -21.03 3.56 -1.07
C MET A 1 -20.47 2.19 -0.71
N LYS A 2 -21.28 1.12 -0.60
CA LYS A 2 -20.82 -0.26 -0.38
C LYS A 2 -21.18 -1.14 -1.59
N GLY A 3 -20.66 -0.76 -2.76
CA GLY A 3 -20.70 -1.59 -3.96
C GLY A 3 -19.49 -2.51 -4.04
N PRO A 4 -19.46 -3.49 -4.96
CA PRO A 4 -18.27 -4.30 -5.17
C PRO A 4 -17.12 -3.40 -5.60
N ALA A 5 -15.99 -3.54 -4.91
CA ALA A 5 -14.74 -2.86 -5.23
C ALA A 5 -13.68 -3.90 -5.61
N VAL A 6 -12.71 -3.47 -6.41
CA VAL A 6 -11.66 -4.34 -6.95
C VAL A 6 -10.29 -3.71 -6.82
N PHE A 7 -9.28 -4.52 -6.53
CA PHE A 7 -7.90 -4.07 -6.43
C PHE A 7 -7.23 -4.05 -7.80
N LEU A 8 -6.92 -2.85 -8.31
CA LEU A 8 -6.44 -2.69 -9.68
C LEU A 8 -5.11 -3.39 -9.96
N ALA A 9 -4.24 -3.57 -8.96
CA ALA A 9 -2.94 -4.22 -9.16
C ALA A 9 -3.04 -5.64 -9.74
N GLN A 10 -4.19 -6.30 -9.58
CA GLN A 10 -4.44 -7.64 -10.14
C GLN A 10 -4.66 -7.64 -11.66
N PHE A 11 -4.86 -6.44 -12.25
CA PHE A 11 -5.25 -6.26 -13.64
C PHE A 11 -4.27 -5.41 -14.44
N MET A 12 -3.60 -4.43 -13.79
CA MET A 12 -2.69 -3.51 -14.47
C MET A 12 -1.62 -4.26 -15.28
N SER A 13 -1.42 -3.83 -16.53
CA SER A 13 -0.47 -4.42 -17.47
C SER A 13 0.09 -3.36 -18.41
N ASP A 14 1.01 -3.72 -19.30
CA ASP A 14 1.53 -2.78 -20.31
C ASP A 14 0.60 -2.67 -21.53
N ASP A 15 -0.47 -3.47 -21.58
CA ASP A 15 -1.43 -3.54 -22.68
C ASP A 15 -2.80 -2.96 -22.28
N ALA A 16 -3.46 -2.31 -23.25
CA ALA A 16 -4.84 -1.84 -23.11
C ALA A 16 -5.81 -3.03 -22.88
N PRO A 17 -6.87 -2.87 -22.06
CA PRO A 17 -7.32 -1.62 -21.43
C PRO A 17 -6.68 -1.33 -20.06
N PHE A 18 -5.68 -2.10 -19.62
CA PHE A 18 -5.12 -2.03 -18.27
C PHE A 18 -3.75 -1.31 -18.20
N ASP A 19 -3.42 -0.55 -19.23
CA ASP A 19 -2.21 0.27 -19.37
C ASP A 19 -2.31 1.64 -18.70
N THR A 20 -3.53 2.11 -18.41
CA THR A 20 -3.80 3.41 -17.80
C THR A 20 -4.95 3.33 -16.80
N LEU A 21 -4.94 4.18 -15.78
CA LEU A 21 -6.04 4.26 -14.80
C LEU A 21 -7.40 4.49 -15.47
N ALA A 22 -7.47 5.42 -16.43
CA ALA A 22 -8.74 5.80 -17.05
C ALA A 22 -9.39 4.63 -17.81
N SER A 23 -8.60 3.87 -18.57
CA SER A 23 -9.10 2.71 -19.32
C SER A 23 -9.44 1.54 -18.39
N ALA A 24 -8.61 1.29 -17.37
CA ALA A 24 -8.88 0.27 -16.37
C ALA A 24 -10.17 0.59 -15.59
N ALA A 25 -10.35 1.84 -15.15
CA ALA A 25 -11.53 2.29 -14.42
C ALA A 25 -12.82 2.12 -15.24
N ARG A 26 -12.79 2.45 -16.55
CA ARG A 26 -13.94 2.23 -17.45
C ARG A 26 -14.26 0.75 -17.57
N TRP A 27 -13.23 -0.08 -17.76
CA TRP A 27 -13.43 -1.52 -17.83
C TRP A 27 -14.04 -2.08 -16.54
N MET A 28 -13.59 -1.61 -15.37
CA MET A 28 -14.17 -2.01 -14.08
C MET A 28 -15.65 -1.59 -13.97
N ALA A 29 -16.00 -0.38 -14.40
CA ALA A 29 -17.38 0.08 -14.43
C ALA A 29 -18.26 -0.79 -15.35
N ASP A 30 -17.79 -1.09 -16.56
CA ASP A 30 -18.49 -1.95 -17.53
C ASP A 30 -18.69 -3.38 -16.99
N ALA A 31 -17.75 -3.86 -16.16
CA ALA A 31 -17.83 -5.13 -15.46
C ALA A 31 -18.77 -5.11 -14.22
N GLY A 32 -19.32 -3.94 -13.87
CA GLY A 32 -20.29 -3.77 -12.77
C GLY A 32 -19.67 -3.44 -11.41
N TYR A 33 -18.37 -3.12 -11.35
CA TYR A 33 -17.76 -2.60 -10.13
C TYR A 33 -18.20 -1.16 -9.88
N LEU A 34 -18.29 -0.78 -8.61
CA LEU A 34 -18.63 0.58 -8.18
C LEU A 34 -17.44 1.29 -7.53
N GLY A 35 -16.36 0.55 -7.26
CA GLY A 35 -15.19 1.05 -6.58
C GLY A 35 -13.90 0.40 -7.06
N VAL A 36 -12.80 1.12 -6.93
CA VAL A 36 -11.45 0.64 -7.23
C VAL A 36 -10.51 0.98 -6.08
N GLN A 37 -9.71 0.00 -5.67
CA GLN A 37 -8.58 0.21 -4.78
C GLN A 37 -7.31 0.45 -5.63
N ILE A 38 -6.62 1.55 -5.33
CA ILE A 38 -5.49 2.05 -6.12
C ILE A 38 -4.15 1.57 -5.51
N PRO A 39 -3.33 0.77 -6.22
CA PRO A 39 -1.98 0.46 -5.76
C PRO A 39 -1.08 1.68 -5.87
N THR A 40 -0.45 2.07 -4.77
CA THR A 40 0.36 3.30 -4.71
C THR A 40 1.76 3.16 -5.31
N TRP A 41 2.20 1.95 -5.64
CA TRP A 41 3.50 1.68 -6.25
C TRP A 41 3.46 1.70 -7.79
N ASP A 42 2.27 1.62 -8.39
CA ASP A 42 2.12 1.58 -9.85
C ASP A 42 1.91 3.00 -10.40
N SER A 43 2.93 3.52 -11.08
CA SER A 43 2.89 4.87 -11.68
C SER A 43 1.83 5.06 -12.76
N ARG A 44 1.28 3.98 -13.34
CA ARG A 44 0.14 4.05 -14.27
C ARG A 44 -1.16 4.42 -13.54
N CYS A 45 -1.22 4.13 -12.25
CA CYS A 45 -2.36 4.40 -11.39
C CYS A 45 -2.23 5.74 -10.67
N ILE A 46 -1.07 6.04 -10.08
CA ILE A 46 -0.91 7.21 -9.21
C ILE A 46 0.56 7.64 -9.08
N ASP A 47 0.79 8.95 -9.03
CA ASP A 47 2.01 9.55 -8.48
C ASP A 47 1.76 9.85 -7.00
N LEU A 48 2.25 8.97 -6.13
CA LEU A 48 2.00 9.04 -4.70
C LEU A 48 2.58 10.31 -4.06
N ALA A 49 3.76 10.75 -4.51
CA ALA A 49 4.40 11.94 -3.96
C ALA A 49 3.58 13.18 -4.31
N ARG A 50 3.17 13.31 -5.57
CA ARG A 50 2.30 14.40 -6.02
C ARG A 50 0.94 14.35 -5.33
N ALA A 51 0.36 13.16 -5.13
CA ALA A 51 -0.89 12.99 -4.39
C ALA A 51 -0.79 13.43 -2.94
N ALA A 52 0.35 13.25 -2.28
CA ALA A 52 0.54 13.72 -0.91
C ALA A 52 0.60 15.26 -0.81
N GLU A 53 1.01 15.95 -1.88
CA GLU A 53 1.32 17.38 -1.88
C GLU A 53 0.25 18.25 -2.54
N SER A 54 -0.53 17.72 -3.50
CA SER A 54 -1.47 18.49 -4.32
C SER A 54 -2.90 18.02 -4.15
N GLN A 55 -3.80 18.93 -3.74
CA GLN A 55 -5.25 18.66 -3.73
C GLN A 55 -5.78 18.53 -5.16
N ASP A 56 -5.38 19.44 -6.05
CA ASP A 56 -5.81 19.44 -7.45
C ASP A 56 -5.53 18.10 -8.14
N TYR A 57 -4.35 17.51 -7.91
CA TYR A 57 -4.01 16.19 -8.46
C TYR A 57 -4.93 15.08 -7.92
N CYS A 58 -5.26 15.11 -6.63
CA CYS A 58 -6.20 14.15 -6.04
C CYS A 58 -7.62 14.33 -6.61
N ASP A 59 -8.05 15.57 -6.86
CA ASP A 59 -9.34 15.87 -7.45
C ASP A 59 -9.41 15.42 -8.93
N GLU A 60 -8.33 15.60 -9.69
CA GLU A 60 -8.15 15.08 -11.06
C GLU A 60 -8.20 13.53 -11.09
N LEU A 61 -7.47 12.89 -10.17
CA LEU A 61 -7.40 11.43 -10.06
C LEU A 61 -8.78 10.83 -9.73
N ALA A 62 -9.45 11.39 -8.72
CA ALA A 62 -10.81 10.99 -8.35
C ALA A 62 -11.83 11.32 -9.45
N GLY A 63 -11.63 12.45 -10.15
CA GLY A 63 -12.42 12.83 -11.32
C GLY A 63 -12.34 11.80 -12.44
N THR A 64 -11.13 11.34 -12.76
CA THR A 64 -10.90 10.30 -13.79
C THR A 64 -11.67 9.02 -13.48
N CYS A 65 -11.64 8.55 -12.23
CA CYS A 65 -12.39 7.36 -11.82
C CYS A 65 -13.91 7.60 -11.89
N ARG A 66 -14.37 8.76 -11.40
CA ARG A 66 -15.79 9.12 -11.36
C ARG A 66 -16.40 9.26 -12.76
N GLU A 67 -15.67 9.85 -13.70
CA GLU A 67 -16.09 9.95 -15.11
C GLU A 67 -16.21 8.57 -15.76
N ALA A 68 -15.38 7.61 -15.35
CA ALA A 68 -15.46 6.23 -15.79
C ALA A 68 -16.60 5.44 -15.11
N GLY A 69 -17.21 5.94 -14.04
CA GLY A 69 -18.32 5.30 -13.33
C GLY A 69 -17.93 4.56 -12.04
N VAL A 70 -16.69 4.68 -11.56
CA VAL A 70 -16.21 4.06 -10.30
C VAL A 70 -15.69 5.11 -9.32
N ALA A 71 -15.76 4.81 -8.02
CA ALA A 71 -15.13 5.62 -6.98
C ALA A 71 -13.76 5.03 -6.58
N ILE A 72 -12.82 5.88 -6.15
CA ILE A 72 -11.66 5.38 -5.39
C ILE A 72 -12.15 5.04 -3.99
N THR A 73 -11.96 3.79 -3.57
CA THR A 73 -12.42 3.32 -2.25
C THR A 73 -11.30 3.37 -1.23
N GLU A 74 -10.10 2.95 -1.62
CA GLU A 74 -8.91 2.97 -0.78
C GLU A 74 -7.66 3.17 -1.65
N LEU A 75 -6.61 3.73 -1.04
CA LEU A 75 -5.25 3.52 -1.52
C LEU A 75 -4.69 2.23 -0.88
N SER A 76 -3.79 1.55 -1.58
CA SER A 76 -3.09 0.38 -1.06
C SER A 76 -1.57 0.55 -1.12
N THR A 77 -0.92 0.21 0.00
CA THR A 77 0.54 0.14 0.15
C THR A 77 0.99 -1.28 0.45
N HIS A 78 0.31 -2.33 -0.02
CA HIS A 78 0.68 -3.73 0.31
C HIS A 78 2.17 -4.02 0.14
N LEU A 79 2.78 -3.65 -0.98
CA LEU A 79 4.21 -3.87 -1.22
C LEU A 79 5.09 -3.00 -0.32
N GLN A 80 4.76 -1.73 -0.14
CA GLN A 80 5.56 -0.84 0.70
C GLN A 80 5.46 -1.20 2.18
N GLY A 81 4.24 -1.47 2.69
CA GLY A 81 4.00 -1.93 4.05
C GLY A 81 4.72 -3.24 4.37
N GLN A 82 4.74 -4.18 3.42
CA GLN A 82 5.49 -5.43 3.55
C GLN A 82 6.98 -5.20 3.88
N LEU A 83 7.54 -4.08 3.40
CA LEU A 83 8.95 -3.72 3.57
C LEU A 83 9.27 -3.00 4.88
N VAL A 84 8.28 -2.66 5.71
CA VAL A 84 8.47 -2.03 7.03
C VAL A 84 9.14 -2.99 8.02
N ALA A 85 8.78 -4.28 7.95
CA ALA A 85 9.23 -5.28 8.92
C ALA A 85 9.60 -6.60 8.23
N VAL A 86 10.71 -6.60 7.50
CA VAL A 86 11.25 -7.80 6.82
C VAL A 86 12.22 -8.55 7.72
N HIS A 87 12.03 -9.86 7.86
CA HIS A 87 13.03 -10.74 8.49
C HIS A 87 14.23 -10.93 7.55
N PRO A 88 15.49 -10.97 8.05
CA PRO A 88 16.68 -11.16 7.21
C PRO A 88 16.65 -12.39 6.29
N ALA A 89 16.01 -13.47 6.73
CA ALA A 89 15.83 -14.68 5.92
C ALA A 89 15.05 -14.46 4.60
N TYR A 90 14.24 -13.39 4.53
CA TYR A 90 13.49 -13.02 3.33
C TYR A 90 14.05 -11.77 2.64
N ASP A 91 15.23 -11.31 3.04
CA ASP A 91 15.76 -10.02 2.59
C ASP A 91 15.89 -9.95 1.07
N THR A 92 16.49 -10.97 0.45
CA THR A 92 16.62 -11.10 -1.01
C THR A 92 15.28 -11.23 -1.71
N ALA A 93 14.32 -11.97 -1.13
CA ALA A 93 13.02 -12.22 -1.75
C ALA A 93 12.17 -10.94 -1.80
N PHE A 94 12.19 -10.15 -0.72
CA PHE A 94 11.44 -8.89 -0.64
C PHE A 94 12.14 -7.73 -1.36
N ASP A 95 13.42 -7.88 -1.74
CA ASP A 95 14.17 -6.81 -2.39
C ASP A 95 13.59 -6.40 -3.76
N ALA A 96 12.97 -7.35 -4.46
CA ALA A 96 12.33 -7.10 -5.75
C ALA A 96 11.19 -6.06 -5.67
N PHE A 97 10.55 -5.90 -4.50
CA PHE A 97 9.44 -4.95 -4.30
C PHE A 97 9.89 -3.52 -4.01
N ALA A 98 11.20 -3.30 -3.83
CA ALA A 98 11.77 -1.98 -3.63
C ALA A 98 12.30 -1.39 -4.93
N PRO A 99 12.37 -0.06 -5.05
CA PRO A 99 13.02 0.58 -6.20
C PRO A 99 14.53 0.29 -6.18
N ASP A 100 15.13 0.28 -7.38
CA ASP A 100 16.55 -0.07 -7.57
C ASP A 100 17.51 0.68 -6.65
N ALA A 101 17.22 1.95 -6.33
CA ALA A 101 18.06 2.81 -5.51
C ALA A 101 18.31 2.26 -4.08
N VAL A 102 17.39 1.47 -3.54
CA VAL A 102 17.46 0.92 -2.17
C VAL A 102 17.55 -0.61 -2.13
N ARG A 103 17.65 -1.27 -3.30
CA ARG A 103 17.88 -2.72 -3.38
C ARG A 103 19.24 -3.10 -2.78
N GLY A 104 19.28 -4.22 -2.06
CA GLY A 104 20.45 -4.70 -1.32
C GLY A 104 20.79 -3.88 -0.08
N LYS A 105 19.92 -2.93 0.33
CA LYS A 105 20.15 -2.01 1.45
C LYS A 105 18.98 -2.05 2.43
N PRO A 106 18.91 -3.07 3.32
CA PRO A 106 17.70 -3.35 4.09
C PRO A 106 17.23 -2.19 4.98
N LYS A 107 18.18 -1.44 5.56
CA LYS A 107 17.89 -0.26 6.38
C LYS A 107 17.34 0.90 5.55
N GLU A 108 17.91 1.14 4.37
CA GLU A 108 17.45 2.21 3.46
C GLU A 108 16.08 1.84 2.87
N ARG A 109 15.88 0.56 2.50
CA ARG A 109 14.60 0.03 2.04
C ARG A 109 13.50 0.19 3.09
N GLN A 110 13.80 -0.12 4.34
CA GLN A 110 12.85 0.09 5.44
C GLN A 110 12.50 1.57 5.59
N LYS A 111 13.50 2.45 5.59
CA LYS A 111 13.28 3.90 5.69
C LYS A 111 12.39 4.39 4.56
N TRP A 112 12.69 3.99 3.33
CA TRP A 112 11.87 4.28 2.16
C TRP A 112 10.43 3.80 2.33
N ALA A 113 10.23 2.57 2.79
CA ALA A 113 8.89 2.02 3.03
C ALA A 113 8.08 2.87 4.03
N VAL A 114 8.69 3.28 5.14
CA VAL A 114 8.07 4.17 6.13
C VAL A 114 7.70 5.53 5.49
N GLU A 115 8.59 6.10 4.67
CA GLU A 115 8.33 7.35 3.95
C GLU A 115 7.14 7.22 2.99
N GLN A 116 7.02 6.10 2.25
CA GLN A 116 5.89 5.84 1.36
C GLN A 116 4.57 5.77 2.11
N LEU A 117 4.53 5.10 3.27
CA LEU A 117 3.34 5.04 4.12
C LEU A 117 2.93 6.44 4.62
N GLY A 118 3.91 7.29 4.97
CA GLY A 118 3.66 8.68 5.34
C GLY A 118 3.09 9.53 4.18
N LEU A 119 3.54 9.32 2.95
CA LEU A 119 2.95 9.95 1.76
C LEU A 119 1.52 9.46 1.55
N ALA A 120 1.30 8.15 1.72
CA ALA A 120 0.00 7.51 1.54
C ALA A 120 -1.05 7.97 2.55
N ALA A 121 -0.67 8.22 3.81
CA ALA A 121 -1.55 8.83 4.80
C ALA A 121 -2.08 10.20 4.31
N ARG A 122 -1.18 11.09 3.89
CA ARG A 122 -1.54 12.43 3.39
C ARG A 122 -2.39 12.37 2.13
N ALA A 123 -2.01 11.53 1.16
CA ALA A 123 -2.76 11.32 -0.07
C ALA A 123 -4.17 10.78 0.21
N SER A 124 -4.31 9.84 1.15
CA SER A 124 -5.61 9.25 1.52
C SER A 124 -6.57 10.31 2.08
N ARG A 125 -6.08 11.20 2.97
CA ARG A 125 -6.87 12.34 3.45
C ARG A 125 -7.30 13.28 2.33
N ARG A 126 -6.41 13.60 1.39
CA ARG A 126 -6.71 14.49 0.26
C ARG A 126 -7.77 13.91 -0.68
N LEU A 127 -7.77 12.59 -0.85
CA LEU A 127 -8.79 11.86 -1.61
C LEU A 127 -10.11 11.67 -0.80
N GLY A 128 -10.16 12.13 0.45
CA GLY A 128 -11.33 11.97 1.31
C GLY A 128 -11.59 10.51 1.74
N LEU A 129 -10.55 9.67 1.72
CA LEU A 129 -10.62 8.27 2.13
C LEU A 129 -10.47 8.17 3.64
N ASN A 130 -11.15 7.20 4.25
CA ASN A 130 -11.09 6.94 5.69
C ASN A 130 -10.42 5.60 6.02
N ALA A 131 -10.01 4.83 5.00
CA ALA A 131 -9.32 3.57 5.16
C ALA A 131 -8.15 3.46 4.16
N HIS A 132 -7.10 2.75 4.56
CA HIS A 132 -5.91 2.51 3.77
C HIS A 132 -5.44 1.07 3.92
N ALA A 133 -5.39 0.33 2.81
CA ALA A 133 -5.00 -1.08 2.85
C ALA A 133 -3.47 -1.24 2.84
N THR A 134 -2.92 -2.07 3.73
CA THR A 134 -1.48 -2.33 3.76
C THR A 134 -1.14 -3.71 4.31
N PHE A 135 0.14 -4.10 4.23
CA PHE A 135 0.65 -5.28 4.91
C PHE A 135 1.62 -4.87 6.01
N SER A 136 1.68 -5.65 7.09
CA SER A 136 2.50 -5.33 8.27
C SER A 136 3.96 -5.76 8.15
N GLY A 137 4.29 -6.58 7.15
CA GLY A 137 5.61 -7.19 6.98
C GLY A 137 5.63 -8.69 7.30
N ALA A 138 6.83 -9.24 7.47
CA ALA A 138 7.08 -10.67 7.63
C ALA A 138 8.11 -10.98 8.72
N LEU A 139 8.19 -10.13 9.75
CA LEU A 139 9.25 -10.19 10.78
C LEU A 139 9.30 -11.54 11.49
N ALA A 140 8.15 -12.11 11.87
CA ALA A 140 8.07 -13.41 12.54
C ALA A 140 7.75 -14.56 11.57
N TRP A 141 7.57 -14.29 10.28
CA TRP A 141 7.07 -15.26 9.31
C TRP A 141 7.91 -16.54 9.17
N PRO A 142 9.26 -16.54 9.29
CA PRO A 142 10.04 -17.78 9.27
C PRO A 142 9.71 -18.73 10.42
N TYR A 143 9.10 -18.23 11.49
CA TYR A 143 8.78 -18.98 12.71
C TYR A 143 7.32 -19.47 12.74
N LEU A 144 6.62 -19.43 11.60
CA LEU A 144 5.26 -19.96 11.48
C LEU A 144 5.22 -21.46 11.79
N TYR A 145 6.17 -22.21 11.24
CA TYR A 145 6.32 -23.63 11.56
C TYR A 145 7.07 -23.77 12.90
N PRO A 146 6.46 -24.36 13.94
CA PRO A 146 6.96 -24.29 15.31
C PRO A 146 8.03 -25.34 15.63
N TRP A 147 8.76 -25.84 14.62
CA TRP A 147 9.79 -26.86 14.77
C TRP A 147 11.13 -26.41 14.15
N PRO A 148 12.26 -26.50 14.90
CA PRO A 148 12.35 -26.87 16.32
C PRO A 148 11.56 -25.90 17.21
N GLN A 149 11.30 -26.31 18.46
CA GLN A 149 10.46 -25.52 19.37
C GLN A 149 11.00 -24.09 19.50
N ARG A 150 10.10 -23.12 19.29
CA ARG A 150 10.42 -21.69 19.38
C ARG A 150 10.95 -21.36 20.79
N PRO A 151 12.02 -20.56 20.92
CA PRO A 151 12.44 -20.01 22.19
C PRO A 151 11.28 -19.28 22.87
N ALA A 152 11.20 -19.37 24.20
CA ALA A 152 10.25 -18.58 24.98
C ALA A 152 10.52 -17.07 24.75
N GLY A 153 9.46 -16.28 24.58
CA GLY A 153 9.57 -14.83 24.36
C GLY A 153 9.75 -14.40 22.90
N LEU A 154 10.05 -15.31 21.96
CA LEU A 154 10.31 -14.94 20.55
C LEU A 154 9.11 -14.25 19.89
N VAL A 155 7.90 -14.72 20.19
CA VAL A 155 6.67 -14.16 19.60
C VAL A 155 6.40 -12.78 20.17
N GLU A 156 6.51 -12.63 21.49
CA GLU A 156 6.35 -11.38 22.22
C GLU A 156 7.35 -10.32 21.75
N GLU A 157 8.62 -10.69 21.60
CA GLU A 157 9.67 -9.82 21.07
C GLU A 157 9.37 -9.38 19.64
N ALA A 158 8.93 -10.29 18.78
CA ALA A 158 8.60 -9.96 17.40
C ALA A 158 7.40 -9.00 17.30
N PHE A 159 6.35 -9.19 18.11
CA PHE A 159 5.23 -8.25 18.17
C PHE A 159 5.61 -6.91 18.78
N ALA A 160 6.49 -6.89 19.80
CA ALA A 160 6.98 -5.65 20.40
C ALA A 160 7.80 -4.83 19.39
N GLU A 161 8.68 -5.48 18.63
CA GLU A 161 9.46 -4.83 17.58
C GLU A 161 8.58 -4.39 16.41
N LEU A 162 7.57 -5.19 16.02
CA LEU A 162 6.59 -4.79 15.01
C LEU A 162 5.83 -3.53 15.47
N ALA A 163 5.34 -3.51 16.71
CA ALA A 163 4.64 -2.36 17.27
C ALA A 163 5.52 -1.12 17.31
N LYS A 164 6.80 -1.24 17.68
CA LYS A 164 7.77 -0.13 17.66
C LYS A 164 7.96 0.46 16.27
N ARG A 165 8.01 -0.39 15.23
CA ARG A 165 8.16 0.05 13.82
C ARG A 165 6.89 0.69 13.27
N TRP A 166 5.74 0.13 13.60
CA TRP A 166 4.45 0.58 13.07
C TRP A 166 3.85 1.74 13.83
N ARG A 167 4.18 1.94 15.11
CA ARG A 167 3.57 3.00 15.93
C ARG A 167 3.69 4.40 15.28
N PRO A 168 4.85 4.85 14.79
CA PRO A 168 4.94 6.15 14.11
C PRO A 168 4.14 6.21 12.81
N ILE A 169 3.96 5.09 12.12
CA ILE A 169 3.12 5.01 10.90
C ILE A 169 1.66 5.17 11.29
N LEU A 170 1.20 4.41 12.28
CA LEU A 170 -0.17 4.49 12.79
C LEU A 170 -0.50 5.89 13.30
N ASP A 171 0.40 6.50 14.08
CA ASP A 171 0.25 7.88 14.54
C ASP A 171 0.12 8.86 13.35
N ALA A 172 0.91 8.68 12.29
CA ALA A 172 0.83 9.50 11.08
C ALA A 172 -0.47 9.29 10.28
N PHE A 173 -1.06 8.11 10.30
CA PHE A 173 -2.38 7.84 9.70
C PHE A 173 -3.52 8.41 10.54
N ASP A 174 -3.43 8.29 11.87
CA ASP A 174 -4.37 8.88 12.83
C ASP A 174 -4.43 10.41 12.69
N GLU A 175 -3.28 11.08 12.54
CA GLU A 175 -3.20 12.52 12.27
C GLU A 175 -3.95 12.95 10.99
N GLN A 176 -4.09 12.03 10.04
CA GLN A 176 -4.79 12.26 8.77
C GLN A 176 -6.26 11.81 8.83
N GLY A 177 -6.70 11.15 9.92
CA GLY A 177 -8.05 10.63 10.09
C GLY A 177 -8.35 9.42 9.21
N VAL A 178 -7.35 8.55 8.99
CA VAL A 178 -7.44 7.40 8.08
C VAL A 178 -7.08 6.11 8.83
N ASP A 179 -7.98 5.13 8.84
CA ASP A 179 -7.76 3.82 9.46
C ASP A 179 -6.84 2.96 8.59
N VAL A 180 -5.82 2.33 9.21
CA VAL A 180 -4.97 1.35 8.51
C VAL A 180 -5.63 -0.03 8.58
N ALA A 181 -5.87 -0.63 7.41
CA ALA A 181 -6.57 -1.90 7.22
C ALA A 181 -5.67 -3.01 6.68
#